data_AF-A0A0H3WW21-F1
#
_entry.id   AF-A0A0H3WW21-F1
#
_cell.length_a   1.000
_cell.length_b   1.000
_cell.length_c   1.000
_cell.angle_alpha   90.00
_cell.angle_beta   90.00
_cell.angle_gamma   90.00
#
_symmetry.space_group_name_H-M   'P 1'
#
loop_
_entity.id
_entity.type
_entity.pdbx_description
1 polymer ?
#
loop_
_entity_poly.entity_id
_entity_poly.type
_entity_poly.pdbx_seq_one_letter_code
_entity_poly.pdbx_strand_id
1 'polypeptide(L)'
;MSRYVVPLVAVLLLTGCRKAETLLSALDQQQANEVAAVLLRHNIAAEKIDGGKAGYTITVDAADFPQAVDWLKTYDLPPRPRMEIAQMFPPDSLVASPRAERARLYSAIEQRLEQSVRLMQGVLAARVHVSYDVDGQNGEPSKGSPHISAVVVYQKGVDGSELINDIRRFLKNSVDDLRYENISVVLSQQPALLGAKTPIPLAKPNDGERPLWPFAPVAGLVLLVAVIGVGLRLGRRARAGWGGRTGTPDTKEG
;
A
#
# COMPACT_ATOMS: atom_id res chain seq x y z
N MET A 1 -16.55 -34.81 -32.28
CA MET A 1 -15.93 -33.47 -32.20
C MET A 1 -16.50 -32.58 -31.10
N SER A 2 -17.81 -32.59 -30.81
CA SER A 2 -18.44 -31.83 -29.69
C SER A 2 -17.86 -32.14 -28.28
N ARG A 3 -17.22 -33.30 -28.09
CA ARG A 3 -16.65 -33.72 -26.80
C ARG A 3 -15.39 -32.94 -26.37
N TYR A 4 -14.72 -32.22 -27.29
CA TYR A 4 -13.48 -31.48 -27.00
C TYR A 4 -13.69 -29.96 -26.85
N VAL A 5 -14.88 -29.44 -27.19
CA VAL A 5 -15.18 -28.00 -27.10
C VAL A 5 -15.48 -27.58 -25.66
N VAL A 6 -16.22 -28.42 -24.92
CA VAL A 6 -16.53 -28.21 -23.50
C VAL A 6 -15.27 -28.15 -22.62
N PRO A 7 -14.29 -29.07 -22.72
CA PRO A 7 -13.07 -28.96 -21.92
C PRO A 7 -12.20 -27.77 -22.30
N LEU A 8 -12.18 -27.34 -23.58
CA LEU A 8 -11.40 -26.18 -24.01
C LEU A 8 -11.95 -24.86 -23.41
N VAL A 9 -13.27 -24.70 -23.39
CA VAL A 9 -13.93 -23.54 -22.76
C VAL A 9 -13.74 -23.57 -21.24
N ALA A 10 -13.79 -24.75 -20.62
CA ALA A 10 -13.50 -24.91 -19.20
C ALA A 10 -12.05 -24.52 -18.88
N VAL A 11 -11.05 -24.96 -19.65
CA VAL A 11 -9.64 -24.60 -19.43
C VAL A 11 -9.40 -23.08 -19.56
N LEU A 12 -10.11 -22.39 -20.47
CA LEU A 12 -10.03 -20.94 -20.62
C LEU A 12 -10.61 -20.18 -19.42
N LEU A 13 -11.73 -20.67 -18.85
CA LEU A 13 -12.34 -20.10 -17.64
C LEU A 13 -11.47 -20.26 -16.39
N LEU A 14 -10.62 -21.30 -16.32
CA LEU A 14 -9.72 -21.51 -15.16
C LEU A 14 -8.48 -20.61 -15.15
N THR A 15 -8.16 -19.90 -16.24
CA THR A 15 -6.96 -19.02 -16.29
C THR A 15 -7.19 -17.61 -15.71
N GLY A 16 -8.40 -17.30 -15.23
CA GLY A 16 -8.78 -15.96 -14.75
C GLY A 16 -8.71 -15.74 -13.23
N CYS A 17 -8.41 -16.76 -12.42
CA CYS A 17 -8.30 -16.57 -10.97
C CYS A 17 -6.97 -15.90 -10.63
N ARG A 18 -6.91 -14.57 -10.67
CA ARG A 18 -5.87 -13.80 -9.98
C ARG A 18 -5.97 -14.14 -8.49
N LYS A 19 -4.96 -14.84 -7.97
CA LYS A 19 -4.89 -15.17 -6.55
C LYS A 19 -4.31 -13.95 -5.85
N ALA A 20 -5.18 -13.18 -5.20
CA ALA A 20 -4.72 -12.14 -4.28
C ALA A 20 -4.24 -12.82 -2.99
N GLU A 21 -3.01 -12.52 -2.59
CA GLU A 21 -2.42 -12.99 -1.33
C GLU A 21 -2.40 -11.86 -0.31
N THR A 22 -2.67 -12.22 0.95
CA THR A 22 -2.66 -11.28 2.06
C THR A 22 -1.22 -10.99 2.48
N LEU A 23 -0.81 -9.72 2.41
CA LEU A 23 0.53 -9.29 2.75
C LEU A 23 0.65 -8.93 4.24
N LEU A 24 -0.23 -8.04 4.71
CA LEU A 24 -0.28 -7.57 6.10
C LEU A 24 -1.75 -7.42 6.53
N SER A 25 -2.01 -7.70 7.80
CA SER A 25 -3.34 -7.57 8.42
C SER A 25 -3.26 -6.79 9.73
N ALA A 26 -4.41 -6.37 10.25
CA ALA A 26 -4.54 -5.63 11.50
C ALA A 26 -3.73 -4.32 11.55
N LEU A 27 -3.62 -3.62 10.42
CA LEU A 27 -2.96 -2.32 10.32
C LEU A 27 -3.90 -1.20 10.75
N ASP A 28 -3.33 -0.13 11.32
CA ASP A 28 -4.05 1.13 11.45
C ASP A 28 -4.17 1.84 10.08
N GLN A 29 -4.97 2.90 10.01
CA GLN A 29 -5.18 3.64 8.76
C GLN A 29 -3.90 4.34 8.25
N GLN A 30 -3.04 4.85 9.14
CA GLN A 30 -1.81 5.53 8.75
C GLN A 30 -0.79 4.52 8.19
N GLN A 31 -0.54 3.44 8.92
CA GLN A 31 0.30 2.32 8.51
C GLN A 31 -0.18 1.73 7.18
N ALA A 32 -1.49 1.50 7.03
CA ALA A 32 -2.03 0.96 5.78
C ALA A 32 -1.81 1.92 4.60
N ASN A 33 -1.99 3.23 4.82
CA ASN A 33 -1.73 4.22 3.79
C ASN A 33 -0.24 4.33 3.43
N GLU A 34 0.66 4.23 4.40
CA GLU A 34 2.10 4.26 4.17
C GLU A 34 2.58 3.02 3.39
N VAL A 35 2.13 1.83 3.78
CA VAL A 35 2.42 0.59 3.06
C VAL A 35 1.88 0.65 1.63
N ALA A 36 0.62 1.03 1.46
CA ALA A 36 0.02 1.15 0.13
C ALA A 36 0.76 2.19 -0.74
N ALA A 37 1.18 3.32 -0.15
CA ALA A 37 1.94 4.34 -0.86
C ALA A 37 3.31 3.84 -1.35
N VAL A 38 4.02 3.04 -0.54
CA VAL A 38 5.31 2.46 -0.96
C VAL A 38 5.12 1.42 -2.05
N LEU A 39 4.13 0.52 -1.93
CA LEU A 39 3.86 -0.50 -2.94
C LEU A 39 3.45 0.12 -4.29
N LEU A 40 2.55 1.09 -4.28
CA LEU A 40 2.12 1.78 -5.50
C LEU A 40 3.26 2.55 -6.18
N ARG A 41 4.19 3.12 -5.41
CA ARG A 41 5.38 3.80 -5.96
C ARG A 41 6.31 2.85 -6.70
N HIS A 42 6.38 1.59 -6.26
CA HIS A 42 7.18 0.54 -6.90
C HIS A 42 6.38 -0.27 -7.93
N ASN A 43 5.25 0.28 -8.40
CA ASN A 43 4.40 -0.32 -9.43
C ASN A 43 3.78 -1.67 -9.02
N ILE A 44 3.62 -1.90 -7.71
CA ILE A 44 2.92 -3.07 -7.16
C ILE A 44 1.48 -2.67 -6.87
N ALA A 45 0.53 -3.38 -7.48
CA ALA A 45 -0.89 -3.16 -7.23
C ALA A 45 -1.24 -3.72 -5.84
N ALA A 46 -1.55 -2.83 -4.91
CA ALA A 46 -1.98 -3.16 -3.56
C ALA A 46 -3.46 -2.76 -3.38
N GLU A 47 -4.25 -3.68 -2.86
CA GLU A 47 -5.66 -3.43 -2.51
C GLU A 47 -5.78 -3.30 -0.99
N LYS A 48 -6.44 -2.23 -0.54
CA LYS A 48 -6.70 -1.97 0.87
C LYS A 48 -8.13 -2.40 1.20
N ILE A 49 -8.25 -3.42 2.03
CA ILE A 49 -9.53 -3.96 2.50
C ILE A 49 -9.78 -3.44 3.92
N ASP A 50 -10.94 -2.83 4.14
CA ASP A 50 -11.36 -2.37 5.47
C ASP A 50 -12.00 -3.53 6.25
N GLY A 51 -11.36 -3.93 7.35
CA GLY A 51 -11.82 -4.97 8.28
C GLY A 51 -12.60 -4.42 9.47
N GLY A 52 -12.94 -3.13 9.49
CA GLY A 52 -13.64 -2.46 10.58
C GLY A 52 -12.86 -2.55 11.90
N LYS A 53 -13.37 -3.32 12.88
CA LYS A 53 -12.69 -3.51 14.18
C LYS A 53 -11.40 -4.33 14.08
N ALA A 54 -11.25 -5.13 13.02
CA ALA A 54 -10.07 -5.95 12.80
C ALA A 54 -8.89 -5.15 12.17
N GLY A 55 -9.09 -3.87 11.87
CA GLY A 55 -8.11 -3.02 11.19
C GLY A 55 -8.10 -3.20 9.68
N TYR A 56 -7.12 -2.59 9.02
CA TYR A 56 -6.95 -2.66 7.57
C TYR A 56 -6.07 -3.85 7.17
N THR A 57 -6.41 -4.45 6.04
CA THR A 57 -5.64 -5.54 5.43
C THR A 57 -5.19 -5.11 4.05
N ILE A 58 -3.94 -5.41 3.71
CA ILE A 58 -3.37 -5.13 2.39
C ILE A 58 -3.15 -6.44 1.66
N THR A 59 -3.75 -6.57 0.49
CA THR A 59 -3.60 -7.71 -0.42
C THR A 59 -2.84 -7.29 -1.68
N VAL A 60 -2.07 -8.21 -2.23
CA VAL A 60 -1.29 -8.04 -3.48
C VAL A 60 -1.50 -9.24 -4.38
N ASP A 61 -1.20 -9.11 -5.67
CA ASP A 61 -1.20 -10.26 -6.60
C ASP A 61 -0.10 -11.27 -6.17
N ALA A 62 -0.38 -12.57 -6.23
CA ALA A 62 0.58 -13.63 -5.93
C ALA A 62 1.88 -13.51 -6.76
N ALA A 63 1.79 -12.93 -7.97
CA ALA A 63 2.98 -12.66 -8.80
C ALA A 63 3.91 -11.58 -8.21
N ASP A 64 3.35 -10.59 -7.51
CA ASP A 64 4.07 -9.44 -6.97
C ASP A 64 4.45 -9.61 -5.48
N PHE A 65 4.00 -10.70 -4.82
CA PHE A 65 4.20 -10.94 -3.39
C PHE A 65 5.68 -10.94 -2.95
N PRO A 66 6.62 -11.64 -3.61
CA PRO A 66 8.02 -11.64 -3.17
C PRO A 66 8.64 -10.23 -3.22
N GLN A 67 8.34 -9.49 -4.28
CA GLN A 67 8.82 -8.12 -4.46
C GLN A 67 8.22 -7.17 -3.41
N ALA A 68 6.94 -7.34 -3.07
CA ALA A 68 6.28 -6.58 -2.02
C ALA A 68 6.97 -6.78 -0.66
N VAL A 69 7.30 -8.03 -0.31
CA VAL A 69 8.01 -8.36 0.95
C VAL A 69 9.41 -7.74 1.00
N ASP A 70 10.14 -7.74 -0.10
CA ASP A 70 11.48 -7.13 -0.17
C ASP A 70 11.42 -5.62 0.06
N TRP A 71 10.41 -4.95 -0.50
CA TRP A 71 10.20 -3.52 -0.24
C TRP A 71 9.76 -3.24 1.19
N LEU A 72 8.90 -4.06 1.80
CA LEU A 72 8.54 -3.91 3.20
C LEU A 72 9.78 -3.97 4.11
N LYS A 73 10.69 -4.91 3.87
CA LYS A 73 11.95 -5.03 4.62
C LYS A 73 12.88 -3.84 4.39
N THR A 74 12.97 -3.38 3.15
CA THR A 74 13.85 -2.24 2.77
C THR A 74 13.43 -0.94 3.46
N TYR A 75 12.12 -0.73 3.63
CA TYR A 75 11.54 0.48 4.25
C TYR A 75 11.16 0.30 5.73
N ASP A 76 11.49 -0.84 6.36
CA ASP A 76 11.11 -1.19 7.74
C ASP A 76 9.60 -1.00 8.03
N LEU A 77 8.76 -1.49 7.12
CA LEU A 77 7.31 -1.43 7.23
C LEU A 77 6.73 -2.70 7.91
N PRO A 78 5.64 -2.58 8.70
CA PRO A 78 4.90 -1.35 8.99
C PRO A 78 5.63 -0.42 9.97
N PRO A 79 5.41 0.90 9.88
CA PRO A 79 6.03 1.86 10.78
C PRO A 79 5.66 1.55 12.23
N ARG A 80 6.67 1.53 13.11
CA ARG A 80 6.45 1.33 14.54
C ARG A 80 5.71 2.54 15.12
N PRO A 81 4.82 2.33 16.10
CA PRO A 81 4.17 3.43 16.78
C PRO A 81 5.21 4.32 17.46
N ARG A 82 4.89 5.61 17.54
CA ARG A 82 5.75 6.60 18.19
C ARG A 82 5.80 6.33 19.69
N MET A 83 7.00 6.02 20.19
CA MET A 83 7.26 5.91 21.61
C MET A 83 7.70 7.26 22.18
N GLU A 84 7.15 7.60 23.34
CA GLU A 84 7.40 8.85 24.05
C GLU A 84 7.75 8.53 25.50
N ILE A 85 8.64 9.31 26.12
CA ILE A 85 9.11 9.01 27.48
C ILE A 85 7.94 9.07 28.48
N ALA A 86 6.99 9.99 28.30
CA ALA A 86 5.80 10.07 29.14
C ALA A 86 4.97 8.77 29.17
N GLN A 87 4.98 7.97 28.10
CA GLN A 87 4.23 6.70 28.04
C GLN A 87 4.84 5.62 28.96
N MET A 88 6.15 5.71 29.25
CA MET A 88 6.82 4.80 30.19
C MET A 88 6.50 5.13 31.66
N PHE A 89 5.95 6.31 31.92
CA PHE A 89 5.57 6.78 33.24
C PHE A 89 4.10 7.24 33.24
N PRO A 90 3.10 6.33 33.18
CA PRO A 90 1.69 6.71 33.09
C PRO A 90 1.20 7.46 34.35
N PRO A 91 0.35 8.51 34.19
CA PRO A 91 -0.10 9.37 35.29
C PRO A 91 -0.79 8.61 36.42
N ASP A 92 -1.48 7.52 36.09
CA ASP A 92 -2.29 6.71 37.01
C ASP A 92 -1.46 5.76 37.90
N SER A 93 -0.13 5.89 37.91
CA SER A 93 0.73 5.10 38.80
C SER A 93 0.51 5.52 40.26
N LEU A 94 0.28 4.54 41.13
CA LEU A 94 0.01 4.72 42.56
C LEU A 94 1.15 5.40 43.34
N VAL A 95 2.34 5.53 42.74
CA VAL A 95 3.50 6.19 43.35
C VAL A 95 4.12 7.17 42.36
N ALA A 96 3.88 8.47 42.56
CA ALA A 96 4.57 9.52 41.82
C ALA A 96 5.98 9.70 42.38
N SER A 97 7.01 9.42 41.56
CA SER A 97 8.38 9.74 41.91
C SER A 97 8.77 11.10 41.30
N PRO A 98 9.57 11.94 41.99
CA PRO A 98 10.06 13.20 41.41
C PRO A 98 10.78 13.01 40.06
N ARG A 99 11.42 11.86 39.87
CA ARG A 99 12.07 11.49 38.60
C ARG A 99 11.04 11.25 37.48
N ALA A 100 9.91 10.61 37.78
CA ALA A 100 8.83 10.41 36.82
C ALA A 100 8.15 11.72 36.42
N GLU A 101 7.92 12.64 37.37
CA GLU A 101 7.35 13.96 37.07
C GLU A 101 8.24 14.79 36.15
N ARG A 102 9.56 14.83 36.43
CA ARG A 102 10.53 15.50 35.54
C ARG A 102 10.56 14.87 34.16
N ALA A 103 10.59 13.54 34.07
CA ALA A 103 10.58 12.84 32.78
C ALA A 103 9.34 13.19 31.94
N ARG A 104 8.16 13.27 32.56
CA ARG A 104 6.93 13.71 31.90
C ARG A 104 7.00 15.17 31.43
N LEU A 105 7.48 16.07 32.28
CA LEU A 105 7.62 17.49 31.95
C LEU A 105 8.51 17.68 30.71
N TYR A 106 9.69 17.07 30.70
CA TYR A 106 10.60 17.17 29.56
C TYR A 106 10.04 16.51 28.30
N SER A 107 9.37 15.35 28.42
CA SER A 107 8.68 14.71 27.29
C SER A 107 7.60 15.62 26.68
N ALA A 108 6.85 16.34 27.52
CA ALA A 108 5.85 17.29 27.04
C ALA A 108 6.47 18.52 26.37
N ILE A 109 7.60 19.02 26.91
CA ILE A 109 8.38 20.10 26.30
C ILE A 109 8.91 19.66 24.92
N GLU A 110 9.49 18.47 24.82
CA GLU A 110 9.94 17.90 23.54
C GLU A 110 8.82 17.87 22.49
N GLN A 111 7.66 17.31 22.84
CA GLN A 111 6.50 17.25 21.94
C GLN A 111 6.03 18.65 21.50
N ARG A 112 5.98 19.61 22.44
CA ARG A 112 5.57 20.98 22.15
C ARG A 112 6.57 21.70 21.24
N LEU A 113 7.86 21.47 21.44
CA LEU A 113 8.92 21.98 20.56
C LEU A 113 8.85 21.33 19.18
N GLU A 114 8.65 20.02 19.08
CA GLU A 114 8.42 19.33 17.80
C GLU A 114 7.25 19.94 17.03
N GLN A 115 6.13 20.21 17.70
CA GLN A 115 4.95 20.82 17.10
C GLN A 115 5.22 22.26 16.63
N SER A 116 5.93 23.04 17.44
CA SER A 116 6.22 24.45 17.13
C SER A 116 7.19 24.60 15.96
N VAL A 117 8.25 23.78 15.90
CA VAL A 117 9.20 23.78 14.78
C VAL A 117 8.52 23.37 13.47
N ARG A 118 7.52 22.47 13.51
CA ARG A 118 6.75 22.09 12.32
C ARG A 118 5.90 23.22 11.73
N LEU A 119 5.61 24.27 12.48
CA LEU A 119 4.87 25.44 11.98
C LEU A 119 5.74 26.39 11.14
N MET A 120 7.06 26.22 11.18
CA MET A 120 7.98 27.05 10.40
C MET A 120 7.84 26.76 8.90
N GLN A 121 7.94 27.81 8.10
CA GLN A 121 7.81 27.68 6.66
C GLN A 121 8.89 26.76 6.09
N GLY A 122 8.47 25.83 5.22
CA GLY A 122 9.37 24.86 4.62
C GLY A 122 9.68 23.63 5.48
N VAL A 123 9.21 23.55 6.73
CA VAL A 123 9.39 22.36 7.57
C VAL A 123 8.25 21.36 7.31
N LEU A 124 8.60 20.13 6.93
CA LEU A 124 7.66 19.04 6.69
C LEU A 124 7.54 18.10 7.89
N ALA A 125 8.66 17.84 8.55
CA ALA A 125 8.70 17.06 9.77
C ALA A 125 9.83 17.57 10.67
N ALA A 126 9.60 17.55 11.97
CA ALA A 126 10.62 17.87 12.96
C ALA A 126 10.58 16.87 14.10
N ARG A 127 11.79 16.58 14.59
CA ARG A 127 12.10 15.80 15.78
C ARG A 127 13.02 16.60 16.66
N VAL A 128 12.74 16.64 17.95
CA VAL A 128 13.51 17.41 18.92
C VAL A 128 13.78 16.53 20.12
N HIS A 129 15.04 16.43 20.50
CA HIS A 129 15.52 15.73 21.67
C HIS A 129 16.13 16.73 22.63
N VAL A 130 15.74 16.65 23.89
CA VAL A 130 16.24 17.48 24.98
C VAL A 130 17.05 16.58 25.90
N SER A 131 18.20 17.04 26.38
CA SER A 131 18.96 16.31 27.38
C SER A 131 18.21 16.31 28.73
N TYR A 132 18.20 15.17 29.39
CA TYR A 132 17.59 14.99 30.70
C TYR A 132 18.70 14.93 31.75
N ASP A 133 18.60 15.74 32.80
CA ASP A 133 19.33 15.44 34.03
C ASP A 133 18.47 14.52 34.91
N VAL A 134 18.95 13.30 35.05
CA VAL A 134 18.27 12.26 35.82
C VAL A 134 18.89 12.09 37.20
N ASP A 135 20.09 12.63 37.45
CA ASP A 135 20.93 12.30 38.61
C ASP A 135 20.89 13.34 39.73
N GLY A 136 19.97 14.31 39.67
CA GLY A 136 19.66 15.21 40.79
C GLY A 136 19.05 14.49 42.00
N GLN A 137 19.82 13.59 42.64
CA GLN A 137 19.51 12.88 43.89
C GLN A 137 19.73 13.76 45.13
N ASN A 138 20.37 14.94 45.01
CA ASN A 138 20.76 15.76 46.17
C ASN A 138 20.21 17.19 46.18
N GLY A 139 19.21 17.53 45.34
CA GLY A 139 18.65 18.88 45.34
C GLY A 139 19.60 19.98 44.84
N GLU A 140 20.82 19.63 44.42
CA GLU A 140 21.67 20.52 43.64
C GLU A 140 21.23 20.48 42.18
N PRO A 141 20.98 21.64 41.54
CA PRO A 141 20.74 21.67 40.10
C PRO A 141 21.98 21.11 39.39
N SER A 142 21.78 20.19 38.44
CA SER A 142 22.84 19.81 37.51
C SER A 142 23.50 21.08 36.98
N LYS A 143 24.80 21.22 37.23
CA LYS A 143 25.64 22.31 36.73
C LYS A 143 25.77 22.33 35.19
N GLY A 144 25.19 21.34 34.50
CA GLY A 144 25.20 21.26 33.05
C GLY A 144 24.05 22.04 32.43
N SER A 145 24.40 23.03 31.61
CA SER A 145 23.47 23.68 30.68
C SER A 145 22.78 22.62 29.79
N PRO A 146 21.47 22.70 29.53
CA PRO A 146 20.76 21.71 28.71
C PRO A 146 21.32 21.66 27.27
N HIS A 147 21.16 20.50 26.63
CA HIS A 147 21.49 20.26 25.23
C HIS A 147 20.24 19.92 24.43
N ILE A 148 20.15 20.46 23.22
CA ILE A 148 19.04 20.17 22.30
C ILE A 148 19.60 19.68 20.98
N SER A 149 19.03 18.59 20.48
CA SER A 149 19.30 18.07 19.15
C SER A 149 18.00 18.03 18.36
N ALA A 150 17.98 18.67 17.19
CA ALA A 150 16.82 18.69 16.31
C ALA A 150 17.16 18.08 14.96
N VAL A 151 16.28 17.22 14.46
CA VAL A 151 16.31 16.69 13.10
C VAL A 151 15.09 17.23 12.36
N VAL A 152 15.32 17.93 11.26
CA VAL A 152 14.26 18.61 10.52
C VAL A 152 14.30 18.21 9.06
N VAL A 153 13.17 17.69 8.58
CA VAL A 153 12.95 17.42 7.16
C VAL A 153 12.29 18.63 6.54
N TYR A 154 12.90 19.18 5.48
CA TYR A 154 12.44 20.42 4.86
C TYR A 154 12.16 20.26 3.36
N GLN A 155 11.30 21.14 2.84
CA GLN A 155 10.89 21.17 1.44
C GLN A 155 12.03 21.60 0.51
N LYS A 156 12.07 21.02 -0.69
CA LYS A 156 13.01 21.44 -1.74
C LYS A 156 12.75 22.89 -2.18
N GLY A 157 13.81 23.70 -2.24
CA GLY A 157 13.74 25.10 -2.69
C GLY A 157 13.81 26.15 -1.57
N VAL A 158 13.87 25.72 -0.31
CA VAL A 158 14.13 26.59 0.85
C VAL A 158 15.63 26.64 1.13
N ASP A 159 16.16 27.79 1.55
CA ASP A 159 17.54 27.91 2.01
C ASP A 159 17.69 27.25 3.39
N GLY A 160 18.36 26.09 3.41
CA GLY A 160 18.61 25.37 4.65
C GLY A 160 19.46 26.15 5.66
N SER A 161 20.29 27.08 5.21
CA SER A 161 21.18 27.85 6.09
C SER A 161 20.38 28.86 6.92
N GLU A 162 19.43 29.55 6.29
CA GLU A 162 18.50 30.47 6.96
C GLU A 162 17.60 29.70 7.93
N LEU A 163 17.04 28.56 7.49
CA LEU A 163 16.20 27.71 8.32
C LEU A 163 16.93 27.20 9.58
N ILE A 164 18.21 26.81 9.47
CA ILE A 164 19.02 26.43 10.64
C ILE A 164 19.11 27.58 11.65
N ASN A 165 19.36 28.80 11.17
CA ASN A 165 19.49 29.96 12.05
C ASN A 165 18.18 30.29 12.77
N ASP A 166 17.06 30.23 12.05
CA ASP A 166 15.72 30.45 12.62
C ASP A 166 15.35 29.40 13.66
N ILE A 167 15.56 28.11 13.35
CA ILE A 167 15.31 27.01 14.29
C ILE A 167 16.21 27.18 15.52
N ARG A 168 17.51 27.45 15.33
CA ARG A 168 18.46 27.60 16.43
C ARG A 168 18.08 28.79 17.33
N ARG A 169 17.69 29.92 16.74
CA ARG A 169 17.22 31.11 17.48
C ARG A 169 15.93 30.84 18.24
N PHE A 170 14.99 30.13 17.63
CA PHE A 170 13.74 29.73 18.29
C PHE A 170 14.02 28.82 19.49
N LEU A 171 14.81 27.76 19.31
CA LEU A 171 15.14 26.81 20.38
C LEU A 171 15.87 27.50 21.53
N LYS A 172 16.83 28.39 21.23
CA LYS A 172 17.56 29.17 22.24
C LYS A 172 16.64 29.98 23.15
N ASN A 173 15.56 30.53 22.63
CA ASN A 173 14.62 31.37 23.38
C ASN A 173 13.45 30.57 23.98
N SER A 174 13.35 29.28 23.69
CA SER A 174 12.24 28.43 24.15
C SER A 174 12.55 27.66 25.43
N VAL A 175 13.83 27.49 25.76
CA VAL A 175 14.30 26.76 26.95
C VAL A 175 15.26 27.63 27.73
N ASP A 176 15.11 27.62 29.05
CA ASP A 176 15.95 28.39 29.96
C ASP A 176 17.39 27.87 29.99
N ASP A 177 18.36 28.75 30.23
CA ASP A 177 19.81 28.47 30.28
C ASP A 177 20.41 27.68 29.08
N LEU A 178 19.70 27.62 27.95
CA LEU A 178 20.22 26.98 26.74
C LEU A 178 21.25 27.89 26.08
N ARG A 179 22.40 27.38 25.65
CA ARG A 179 23.41 28.15 24.90
C ARG A 179 23.46 27.72 23.44
N TYR A 180 23.92 28.59 22.54
CA TYR A 180 23.94 28.29 21.10
C TYR A 180 24.84 27.10 20.75
N GLU A 181 25.91 26.89 21.51
CA GLU A 181 26.86 25.80 21.34
C GLU A 181 26.24 24.44 21.71
N ASN A 182 25.15 24.44 22.48
CA ASN A 182 24.45 23.23 22.90
C ASN A 182 23.27 22.86 21.99
N ILE A 183 23.08 23.57 20.88
CA ILE A 183 21.99 23.35 19.93
C ILE A 183 22.55 22.76 18.64
N SER A 184 22.31 21.46 18.44
CA SER A 184 22.60 20.77 17.19
C SER A 184 21.36 20.69 16.33
N VAL A 185 21.42 21.20 15.10
CA VAL A 185 20.32 21.11 14.13
C VAL A 185 20.85 20.40 12.89
N VAL A 186 20.23 19.26 12.57
CA VAL A 186 20.51 18.49 11.36
C VAL A 186 19.33 18.64 10.42
N LEU A 187 19.60 19.18 9.24
CA LEU A 187 18.60 19.26 8.18
C LEU A 187 18.71 18.06 7.24
N SER A 188 17.56 17.52 6.85
CA SER A 188 17.44 16.54 5.79
C SER A 188 16.49 17.06 4.73
N GLN A 189 16.92 17.04 3.46
CA GLN A 189 16.04 17.44 2.37
C GLN A 189 14.96 16.39 2.14
N GLN A 190 13.77 16.85 1.76
CA GLN A 190 12.69 15.97 1.32
C GLN A 190 13.21 15.01 0.22
N PRO A 191 13.11 13.68 0.41
CA PRO A 191 13.56 12.73 -0.60
C PRO A 191 12.76 12.95 -1.89
N ALA A 192 13.47 13.03 -3.03
CA ALA A 192 12.90 13.34 -4.35
C ALA A 192 11.76 12.39 -4.78
N LEU A 193 11.65 11.23 -4.12
CA LEU A 193 10.59 10.22 -4.29
C LEU A 193 9.18 10.75 -3.97
N LEU A 194 9.04 11.87 -3.25
CA LEU A 194 7.75 12.52 -2.98
C LEU A 194 7.33 13.51 -4.09
N GLY A 195 8.23 13.88 -4.99
CA GLY A 195 7.97 14.79 -6.12
C GLY A 195 7.89 14.08 -7.48
N ALA A 196 8.26 12.80 -7.53
CA ALA A 196 7.94 11.97 -8.68
C ALA A 196 6.42 11.80 -8.71
N LYS A 197 5.77 12.51 -9.65
CA LYS A 197 4.44 12.17 -10.14
C LYS A 197 4.49 10.65 -10.28
N THR A 198 3.75 9.91 -9.44
CA THR A 198 3.58 8.47 -9.66
C THR A 198 3.26 8.38 -11.14
N PRO A 199 3.98 7.55 -11.93
CA PRO A 199 3.45 7.19 -13.22
C PRO A 199 2.03 6.78 -12.90
N ILE A 200 1.05 7.53 -13.42
CA ILE A 200 -0.34 7.06 -13.48
C ILE A 200 -0.15 5.62 -13.91
N PRO A 201 -0.51 4.62 -13.07
CA PRO A 201 -0.22 3.23 -13.41
C PRO A 201 -0.68 3.10 -14.84
N LEU A 202 0.28 2.96 -15.76
CA LEU A 202 0.00 2.83 -17.19
C LEU A 202 -1.02 1.75 -17.18
N ALA A 203 -2.28 2.11 -17.46
CA ALA A 203 -3.42 1.25 -17.20
C ALA A 203 -2.99 -0.11 -17.70
N LYS A 204 -2.71 -1.05 -16.77
CA LYS A 204 -2.13 -2.36 -17.12
C LYS A 204 -3.04 -2.80 -18.26
N PRO A 205 -2.52 -2.94 -19.50
CA PRO A 205 -3.36 -3.00 -20.68
C PRO A 205 -4.40 -4.03 -20.36
N ASN A 206 -5.66 -3.59 -20.32
CA ASN A 206 -6.75 -4.27 -19.64
C ASN A 206 -6.70 -5.73 -20.10
N ASP A 207 -6.20 -6.65 -19.26
CA ASP A 207 -6.08 -8.06 -19.66
C ASP A 207 -7.47 -8.68 -19.89
N GLY A 208 -8.53 -7.95 -19.51
CA GLY A 208 -9.93 -8.20 -19.81
C GLY A 208 -10.39 -7.76 -21.22
N GLU A 209 -9.57 -7.02 -21.96
CA GLU A 209 -9.78 -6.68 -23.37
C GLU A 209 -8.69 -7.34 -24.22
N ARG A 210 -8.50 -8.66 -24.06
CA ARG A 210 -7.87 -9.42 -25.14
C ARG A 210 -8.77 -9.25 -26.37
N PRO A 211 -8.33 -8.57 -27.45
CA PRO A 211 -9.17 -8.40 -28.63
C PRO A 211 -9.64 -9.79 -29.04
N LEU A 212 -10.95 -10.02 -29.15
CA LEU A 212 -11.53 -11.32 -29.53
C LEU A 212 -11.26 -11.70 -30.99
N TRP A 213 -10.60 -10.81 -31.74
CA TRP A 213 -10.15 -10.98 -33.12
C TRP A 213 -9.39 -12.29 -33.42
N PRO A 214 -8.45 -12.80 -32.59
CA PRO A 214 -7.79 -14.08 -32.86
C PRO A 214 -8.70 -15.28 -32.61
N PHE A 215 -9.82 -15.11 -31.90
CA PHE A 215 -10.85 -16.14 -31.71
C PHE A 215 -12.00 -16.05 -32.73
N ALA A 216 -12.12 -14.96 -33.49
CA ALA A 216 -13.08 -14.83 -34.59
C ALA A 216 -12.98 -15.96 -35.65
N PRO A 217 -11.78 -16.38 -36.13
CA PRO A 217 -11.70 -17.53 -37.05
C PRO A 217 -12.08 -18.85 -36.37
N VAL A 218 -11.81 -18.99 -35.07
CA VAL A 218 -12.17 -20.18 -34.29
C VAL A 218 -13.69 -20.27 -34.10
N ALA A 219 -14.36 -19.15 -33.80
CA ALA A 219 -15.82 -19.08 -33.70
C ALA A 219 -16.50 -19.36 -35.05
N GLY A 220 -15.94 -18.83 -36.14
CA GLY A 220 -16.42 -19.12 -37.51
C GLY A 220 -16.31 -20.60 -37.88
N LEU A 221 -15.19 -21.24 -37.55
CA LEU A 221 -14.98 -22.67 -37.80
C LEU A 221 -15.97 -23.54 -36.99
N VAL A 222 -16.22 -23.19 -35.73
CA VAL A 222 -17.19 -23.89 -34.87
C VAL A 222 -18.61 -23.80 -35.42
N LEU A 223 -19.01 -22.63 -35.92
CA LEU A 223 -20.34 -22.41 -36.48
C LEU A 223 -20.53 -23.17 -37.80
N LEU A 224 -19.50 -23.20 -38.65
CA LEU A 224 -19.51 -23.92 -39.92
C LEU A 224 -19.62 -25.45 -39.71
N VAL A 225 -18.89 -25.99 -38.74
CA VAL A 225 -18.99 -27.41 -38.36
C VAL A 225 -20.37 -27.75 -37.78
N ALA A 226 -21.00 -26.84 -37.03
CA ALA A 226 -22.35 -27.03 -36.50
C ALA A 226 -23.41 -27.09 -37.63
N VAL A 227 -23.32 -26.18 -38.61
CA VAL A 227 -24.25 -26.15 -39.77
C VAL A 227 -24.11 -27.41 -40.62
N ILE A 228 -22.89 -27.86 -40.92
CA ILE A 228 -22.64 -29.10 -41.66
C ILE A 228 -23.19 -30.31 -40.88
N GLY A 229 -22.98 -30.35 -39.57
CA GLY A 229 -23.49 -31.43 -38.71
C GLY A 229 -25.02 -31.52 -38.68
N VAL A 230 -25.71 -30.38 -38.66
CA VAL A 230 -27.18 -30.30 -38.71
C VAL A 230 -27.71 -30.69 -40.09
N GLY A 231 -27.08 -30.21 -41.17
CA GLY A 231 -27.43 -30.57 -42.55
C GLY A 231 -27.30 -32.07 -42.81
N LEU A 232 -26.23 -32.72 -42.33
CA LEU A 232 -26.05 -34.17 -42.46
C LEU A 232 -27.07 -34.98 -41.65
N ARG A 233 -27.51 -34.50 -40.48
CA ARG A 233 -28.58 -35.15 -39.70
C ARG A 233 -29.95 -35.02 -40.35
N LEU A 234 -30.27 -33.85 -40.90
CA LEU A 234 -31.52 -33.62 -41.62
C LEU A 234 -31.56 -34.42 -42.93
N GLY A 235 -30.45 -34.48 -43.67
CA GLY A 235 -30.34 -35.29 -44.88
C GLY A 235 -30.44 -36.80 -44.63
N ARG A 236 -29.89 -37.30 -43.50
CA ARG A 236 -30.09 -38.70 -43.08
C ARG A 236 -31.52 -39.00 -42.67
N ARG A 237 -32.24 -38.05 -42.05
CA ARG A 237 -33.67 -38.19 -41.72
C ARG A 237 -34.56 -38.16 -42.97
N ALA A 238 -34.25 -37.31 -43.95
CA ALA A 238 -34.99 -37.25 -45.21
C ALA A 238 -34.81 -38.51 -46.07
N ARG A 239 -33.59 -39.06 -46.14
CA ARG A 239 -33.35 -40.33 -46.86
C ARG A 239 -34.00 -41.55 -46.18
N ALA A 240 -34.18 -41.52 -44.86
CA ALA A 240 -34.91 -42.57 -44.14
C ALA A 240 -36.43 -42.53 -44.37
N GLY A 241 -36.99 -41.41 -44.86
CA GLY A 241 -38.42 -41.23 -45.12
C GLY A 241 -38.90 -41.55 -46.54
N TRP A 242 -37.98 -41.75 -47.51
CA TRP A 242 -38.33 -41.93 -48.93
C TRP A 242 -38.39 -43.41 -49.39
N GLY A 243 -38.23 -44.38 -48.47
CA GLY A 243 -38.14 -45.81 -48.82
C GLY A 243 -39.46 -46.57 -48.99
N GLY A 244 -40.63 -45.91 -48.97
CA GLY A 244 -41.92 -46.64 -48.92
C GLY A 244 -43.07 -45.95 -49.63
N ARG A 245 -43.07 -45.97 -50.98
CA ARG A 245 -44.29 -45.91 -51.81
C ARG A 245 -43.95 -46.11 -53.29
N THR A 246 -44.08 -47.33 -53.78
CA THR A 246 -44.38 -47.59 -55.20
C THR A 246 -45.48 -48.65 -55.23
N GLY A 247 -46.69 -48.21 -55.59
CA GLY A 247 -47.82 -49.10 -55.84
C GLY A 247 -47.70 -49.74 -57.23
N THR A 248 -48.09 -51.00 -57.31
CA THR A 248 -48.33 -51.72 -58.57
C THR A 248 -49.83 -51.65 -58.89
N PRO A 249 -50.25 -51.09 -60.03
CA PRO A 249 -51.55 -51.39 -60.62
C PRO A 249 -51.39 -52.57 -61.58
N ASP A 250 -52.11 -53.67 -61.34
CA ASP A 250 -52.19 -54.76 -62.32
C ASP A 250 -53.48 -54.61 -63.12
N THR A 251 -53.34 -54.60 -64.44
CA THR A 251 -54.40 -54.38 -65.42
C THR A 251 -54.64 -55.69 -66.16
N LYS A 252 -55.91 -55.99 -66.36
CA LYS A 252 -56.49 -57.13 -67.10
C LYS A 252 -55.79 -57.41 -68.43
N GLU A 253 -55.74 -58.69 -68.83
CA GLU A 253 -56.26 -59.25 -70.09
C GLU A 253 -56.31 -60.79 -70.02
N GLY A 254 -57.37 -61.40 -70.58
CA GLY A 254 -57.54 -62.86 -70.74
C GLY A 254 -58.90 -63.38 -70.30
#